data_AF-A0A370X0I0-F1
#
_entry.id   AF-A0A370X0I0-F1
#
_cell.length_a   1.000
_cell.length_b   1.000
_cell.length_c   1.000
_cell.angle_alpha   90.00
_cell.angle_beta   90.00
_cell.angle_gamma   90.00
#
_symmetry.space_group_name_H-M   'P 1'
#
loop_
_entity.id
_entity.type
_entity.pdbx_description
1 polymer ?
#
loop_
_entity_poly.entity_id
_entity_poly.type
_entity_poly.pdbx_seq_one_letter_code
_entity_poly.pdbx_strand_id
1 'polypeptide(L)'
;MNDPAHEGLERALEITAQMIEAARDENWSHVLELDARRQAYLQQVQAGAVGPRHRQALLALQVHNQTLLERAGLAHHAVEQQLGQHQYNHRALRTYIVSSSSR
;
A
#
# COMPACT_ATOMS: atom_id res chain seq x y z
N MET A 1 -20.85 -8.08 26.09
CA MET A 1 -19.47 -8.50 26.41
C MET A 1 -18.67 -8.24 25.14
N ASN A 2 -17.80 -7.22 25.15
CA ASN A 2 -16.99 -6.92 23.97
C ASN A 2 -15.92 -7.99 23.83
N ASP A 3 -15.82 -8.54 22.64
CA ASP A 3 -14.84 -9.57 22.30
C ASP A 3 -13.54 -8.86 21.91
N PRO A 4 -12.44 -9.03 22.67
CA PRO A 4 -11.19 -8.32 22.42
C PRO A 4 -10.62 -8.60 21.02
N ALA A 5 -10.91 -9.78 20.45
CA ALA A 5 -10.51 -10.09 19.07
C ALA A 5 -11.36 -9.32 18.04
N HIS A 6 -12.60 -8.98 18.36
CA HIS A 6 -13.42 -8.11 17.51
C HIS A 6 -12.94 -6.66 17.57
N GLU A 7 -12.60 -6.15 18.76
CA GLU A 7 -12.04 -4.80 18.92
C GLU A 7 -10.71 -4.65 18.17
N GLY A 8 -9.84 -5.68 18.21
CA GLY A 8 -8.60 -5.70 17.42
C GLY A 8 -8.85 -5.62 15.91
N LEU A 9 -9.89 -6.28 15.40
CA LEU A 9 -10.27 -6.20 13.98
C LEU A 9 -10.84 -4.83 13.60
N GLU A 10 -11.66 -4.22 14.45
CA GLU A 10 -12.19 -2.87 14.22
C GLU A 10 -11.05 -1.85 14.16
N ARG A 11 -10.07 -1.95 15.07
CA ARG A 11 -8.86 -1.12 15.01
C ARG A 11 -8.03 -1.35 13.76
N ALA A 12 -7.88 -2.60 13.34
CA ALA A 12 -7.19 -2.91 12.09
C ALA A 12 -7.92 -2.31 10.87
N LEU A 13 -9.26 -2.31 10.86
CA LEU A 13 -10.07 -1.68 9.82
C LEU A 13 -9.87 -0.16 9.77
N GLU A 14 -9.95 0.51 10.91
CA GLU A 14 -9.72 1.95 11.02
C GLU A 14 -8.33 2.35 10.49
N ILE A 15 -7.30 1.58 10.85
CA ILE A 15 -5.93 1.81 10.38
C ILE A 15 -5.83 1.55 8.87
N THR A 16 -6.48 0.51 8.36
CA THR A 16 -6.45 0.21 6.92
C THR A 16 -7.16 1.30 6.10
N ALA A 17 -8.23 1.91 6.62
CA ALA A 17 -8.84 3.08 6.00
C ALA A 17 -7.87 4.28 5.95
N GLN A 18 -7.13 4.53 7.04
CA GLN A 18 -6.09 5.56 7.07
C GLN A 18 -4.95 5.27 6.07
N MET A 19 -4.58 3.99 5.89
CA MET A 19 -3.59 3.59 4.89
C MET A 19 -4.08 3.88 3.46
N ILE A 20 -5.36 3.68 3.17
CA ILE A 20 -5.93 4.01 1.85
C ILE A 20 -5.87 5.51 1.59
N GLU A 21 -6.20 6.35 2.58
CA GLU A 21 -6.09 7.80 2.46
C GLU A 21 -4.63 8.24 2.27
N ALA A 22 -3.70 7.70 3.06
CA ALA A 22 -2.27 7.97 2.90
C ALA A 22 -1.73 7.53 1.53
N ALA A 23 -2.19 6.40 1.01
CA ALA A 23 -1.85 5.91 -0.33
C ALA A 23 -2.46 6.79 -1.43
N ARG A 24 -3.64 7.38 -1.21
CA ARG A 24 -4.23 8.36 -2.14
C ARG A 24 -3.36 9.61 -2.24
N ASP A 25 -2.78 10.03 -1.12
CA ASP A 25 -1.91 11.20 -1.04
C ASP A 25 -0.43 10.85 -1.33
N GLU A 26 -0.17 9.67 -1.91
CA GLU A 26 1.15 9.12 -2.27
C GLU A 26 2.16 9.05 -1.11
N ASN A 27 1.69 9.11 0.14
CA ASN A 27 2.52 9.05 1.33
C ASN A 27 2.82 7.60 1.75
N TRP A 28 3.61 6.90 0.94
CA TRP A 28 3.97 5.50 1.18
C TRP A 28 4.76 5.28 2.46
N SER A 29 5.52 6.28 2.92
CA SER A 29 6.22 6.22 4.21
C SER A 29 5.24 6.09 5.38
N HIS A 30 4.15 6.84 5.34
CA HIS A 30 3.12 6.78 6.36
C HIS A 30 2.28 5.50 6.26
N VAL A 31 2.05 4.98 5.05
CA VAL A 31 1.41 3.67 4.86
C VAL A 31 2.19 2.57 5.58
N LEU A 32 3.53 2.57 5.53
CA LEU A 32 4.37 1.59 6.23
C LEU A 32 4.29 1.72 7.75
N GLU A 33 4.27 2.95 8.28
CA GLU A 33 4.10 3.18 9.72
C GLU A 33 2.74 2.67 10.23
N LEU A 34 1.68 2.91 9.45
CA LEU A 34 0.34 2.43 9.74
C LEU A 34 0.26 0.91 9.64
N ASP A 35 0.93 0.29 8.67
CA ASP A 35 0.97 -1.17 8.53
C ASP A 35 1.60 -1.86 9.75
N ALA A 36 2.70 -1.31 10.27
CA ALA A 36 3.34 -1.81 11.48
C ALA A 36 2.39 -1.77 12.69
N ARG A 37 1.59 -0.70 12.82
CA ARG A 37 0.56 -0.57 13.87
C ARG A 37 -0.57 -1.57 13.66
N ARG A 38 -1.05 -1.73 12.43
CA ARG A 38 -2.09 -2.69 12.05
C ARG A 38 -1.70 -4.12 12.40
N GLN A 39 -0.45 -4.51 12.12
CA GLN A 39 0.09 -5.84 12.38
C GLN A 39 -0.03 -6.21 13.87
N ALA A 40 0.24 -5.26 14.77
CA ALA A 40 0.12 -5.47 16.21
C ALA A 40 -1.31 -5.83 16.64
N TYR A 41 -2.32 -5.20 16.05
CA TYR A 41 -3.72 -5.52 16.33
C TYR A 41 -4.14 -6.85 15.72
N LEU A 42 -3.72 -7.15 14.49
CA LEU A 42 -4.04 -8.43 13.83
C LEU A 42 -3.45 -9.64 14.57
N GLN A 43 -2.27 -9.49 15.20
CA GLN A 43 -1.68 -10.54 16.04
C GLN A 43 -2.53 -10.87 17.28
N GLN A 44 -3.26 -9.89 17.83
CA GLN A 44 -4.14 -10.08 18.99
C GLN A 44 -5.43 -10.84 18.65
N VAL A 45 -5.79 -10.93 17.37
CA VAL A 45 -7.01 -11.58 16.89
C VAL A 45 -6.88 -13.11 16.82
N GLN A 46 -5.66 -13.67 16.85
CA GLN A 46 -5.38 -15.09 16.55
C GLN A 46 -6.00 -16.13 17.49
N ALA A 47 -6.61 -15.73 18.62
CA ALA A 47 -7.18 -16.67 19.58
C ALA A 47 -8.58 -16.24 20.04
N GLY A 48 -9.63 -16.82 19.45
CA GLY A 48 -10.85 -17.11 20.22
C GLY A 48 -12.20 -16.64 19.71
N ALA A 49 -12.30 -15.88 18.61
CA ALA A 49 -13.57 -15.27 18.22
C ALA A 49 -14.10 -15.77 16.86
N VAL A 50 -15.12 -16.63 16.89
CA VAL A 50 -15.84 -17.08 15.69
C VAL A 50 -17.29 -16.62 15.79
N GLY A 51 -17.58 -15.44 15.23
CA GLY A 51 -18.93 -14.87 15.22
C GLY A 51 -19.26 -14.11 13.92
N PRO A 52 -20.54 -13.86 13.61
CA PRO A 52 -20.95 -13.18 12.37
C PRO A 52 -20.32 -11.79 12.17
N ARG A 53 -20.16 -11.02 13.25
CA ARG A 53 -19.50 -9.71 13.23
C ARG A 53 -18.01 -9.79 12.89
N HIS A 54 -17.33 -10.80 13.43
CA HIS A 54 -15.92 -11.09 13.12
C HIS A 54 -15.75 -11.41 11.63
N ARG A 55 -16.64 -12.23 11.07
CA ARG A 55 -16.65 -12.53 9.63
C ARG A 55 -16.86 -11.28 8.78
N GLN A 56 -17.80 -10.41 9.16
CA GLN A 56 -18.04 -9.14 8.45
C GLN A 56 -16.80 -8.24 8.47
N ALA A 57 -16.12 -8.13 9.62
CA ALA A 57 -14.91 -7.34 9.76
C ALA A 57 -13.75 -7.89 8.90
N LEU A 58 -13.58 -9.22 8.83
CA LEU A 58 -12.58 -9.85 7.96
C LEU A 58 -12.88 -9.61 6.46
N LEU A 59 -14.14 -9.68 6.05
CA LEU A 59 -14.52 -9.38 4.66
C LEU A 59 -14.25 -7.91 4.32
N ALA A 60 -14.54 -6.98 5.24
CA ALA A 60 -14.22 -5.57 5.05
C ALA A 60 -12.70 -5.34 4.96
N LEU A 61 -11.90 -6.01 5.79
CA LEU A 61 -10.44 -5.96 5.72
C LEU A 61 -9.92 -6.47 4.38
N GLN A 62 -10.49 -7.57 3.88
CA GLN A 62 -10.12 -8.13 2.58
C GLN A 62 -10.38 -7.12 1.45
N VAL A 63 -11.53 -6.46 1.45
CA VAL A 63 -11.86 -5.42 0.46
C VAL A 63 -10.88 -4.25 0.54
N HIS A 64 -10.61 -3.75 1.74
CA HIS A 64 -9.66 -2.65 1.91
C HIS A 64 -8.24 -3.00 1.49
N ASN A 65 -7.78 -4.22 1.79
CA ASN A 65 -6.48 -4.71 1.35
C ASN A 65 -6.38 -4.78 -0.18
N GLN A 66 -7.45 -5.23 -0.85
CA GLN A 66 -7.50 -5.26 -2.30
C GLN A 66 -7.37 -3.85 -2.89
N THR A 67 -8.10 -2.88 -2.35
CA THR A 67 -7.99 -1.47 -2.77
C THR A 67 -6.58 -0.92 -2.57
N LEU A 68 -5.92 -1.25 -1.46
CA LEU A 68 -4.56 -0.80 -1.20
C LEU A 68 -3.55 -1.42 -2.17
N LEU A 69 -3.69 -2.71 -2.48
CA LEU A 69 -2.83 -3.42 -3.45
C LEU A 69 -2.98 -2.84 -4.86
N GLU A 70 -4.20 -2.53 -5.29
CA GLU A 70 -4.46 -1.88 -6.57
C GLU A 70 -3.76 -0.53 -6.67
N ARG A 71 -3.83 0.29 -5.61
CA ARG A 71 -3.13 1.58 -5.54
C ARG A 71 -1.61 1.43 -5.58
N ALA A 72 -1.07 0.47 -4.83
CA ALA A 72 0.35 0.17 -4.87
C ALA A 72 0.80 -0.25 -6.28
N GLY A 73 0.01 -1.08 -6.97
CA GLY A 73 0.25 -1.46 -8.36
C GLY A 73 0.29 -0.27 -9.32
N LEU A 74 -0.65 0.67 -9.19
CA LEU A 74 -0.65 1.90 -9.98
C LEU A 74 0.59 2.77 -9.73
N ALA A 75 0.99 2.91 -8.46
CA ALA A 75 2.18 3.67 -8.09
C ALA A 75 3.47 3.03 -8.63
N HIS A 76 3.59 1.70 -8.54
CA HIS A 76 4.71 0.97 -9.13
C HIS A 76 4.80 1.19 -10.64
N HIS A 77 3.67 1.07 -11.35
CA HIS A 77 3.64 1.30 -12.79
C HIS A 77 4.06 2.74 -13.16
N ALA A 78 3.65 3.74 -12.38
CA ALA A 78 4.03 5.13 -12.60
C ALA A 78 5.55 5.33 -12.44
N VAL A 79 6.15 4.75 -11.41
CA VAL A 79 7.61 4.79 -11.18
C VAL A 79 8.37 4.10 -12.31
N GLU A 80 7.91 2.93 -12.77
CA GLU A 80 8.52 2.21 -13.88
C GLU A 80 8.50 3.03 -15.19
N GLN A 81 7.37 3.69 -15.49
CA GLN A 81 7.27 4.59 -16.64
C GLN A 81 8.25 5.76 -16.55
N GLN A 82 8.34 6.42 -15.39
CA GLN A 82 9.27 7.53 -15.19
C GLN A 82 10.72 7.10 -15.32
N LEU A 83 11.08 5.94 -14.77
CA LEU A 83 12.42 5.39 -14.88
C LEU A 83 12.76 5.04 -16.34
N GLY A 84 11.83 4.43 -17.08
CA GLY A 84 11.98 4.15 -18.49
C GLY A 84 12.20 5.42 -19.33
N GLN A 85 11.41 6.47 -19.07
CA GLN A 85 11.56 7.76 -19.75
C GLN A 85 12.92 8.40 -19.44
N HIS A 86 13.38 8.34 -18.19
CA HIS A 86 14.68 8.87 -17.80
C HIS A 86 15.83 8.13 -18.52
N GLN A 87 15.79 6.80 -18.57
CA GLN A 87 16.80 5.99 -19.29
C GLN A 87 16.81 6.29 -20.79
N TYR A 88 15.62 6.43 -21.40
CA TYR A 88 15.49 6.81 -22.80
C TYR A 88 16.10 8.18 -23.07
N ASN A 89 15.74 9.20 -22.28
CA ASN A 89 16.27 10.55 -22.41
C ASN A 89 17.80 10.58 -22.25
N HIS A 90 18.33 9.86 -21.26
CA HIS A 90 19.77 9.75 -21.04
C HIS A 90 20.48 9.11 -22.24
N ARG A 91 19.91 8.06 -22.83
CA ARG A 91 20.45 7.41 -24.03
C ARG A 91 20.44 8.35 -25.24
N ALA A 92 19.33 9.07 -25.46
CA ALA A 92 19.20 10.03 -26.56
C ALA A 92 20.22 11.18 -26.45
N LEU A 93 20.38 11.75 -25.24
CA LEU A 93 21.37 12.79 -24.96
C LEU A 93 22.80 12.28 -25.21
N ARG A 94 23.12 11.07 -24.75
CA ARG A 94 24.45 10.47 -24.99
C ARG A 94 24.72 10.28 -26.48
N THR A 95 23.75 9.81 -27.26
CA THR A 95 23.89 9.67 -28.72
C THR A 95 24.07 11.03 -29.41
N TYR A 96 23.35 12.06 -28.96
CA TYR A 96 23.51 13.42 -29.49
C TYR A 96 24.93 13.97 -29.20
N ILE A 97 25.40 13.87 -27.96
CA ILE A 97 26.75 14.32 -27.58
C ILE A 97 27.82 13.59 -28.39
N VAL A 98 27.74 12.26 -28.49
CA VAL A 98 28.71 11.46 -29.28
C VAL A 98 28.68 11.84 -30.75
N SER A 99 27.49 12.00 -31.35
CA SER A 99 27.38 12.36 -32.78
C SER A 99 27.79 13.82 -33.07
N SER A 100 27.64 14.72 -32.11
CA SER A 100 28.07 16.13 -32.22
C SER A 100 29.58 16.32 -32.00
N SER A 101 30.22 15.47 -31.20
CA SER A 101 31.66 15.53 -30.89
C SER A 101 32.55 14.82 -31.91
N SER A 102 31.99 14.05 -32.84
CA SER A 102 32.72 13.38 -33.94
C SER A 102 32.72 14.17 -35.26
N ARG A 103 32.39 15.47 -35.22
CA ARG A 103 32.66 16.43 -36.30
C ARG A 103 33.80 17.34 -35.91
#